data_AF-A0A9P8VR60-F1
#
_entry.id   AF-A0A9P8VR60-F1
#
_cell.length_a   1.000
_cell.length_b   1.000
_cell.length_c   1.000
_cell.angle_alpha   90.00
_cell.angle_beta   90.00
_cell.angle_gamma   90.00
#
_symmetry.space_group_name_H-M   'P 1'
#
loop_
_entity.id
_entity.type
_entity.pdbx_description
1 polymer ?
#
loop_
_entity_poly.entity_id
_entity_poly.type
_entity_poly.pdbx_seq_one_letter_code
_entity_poly.pdbx_strand_id
1 'polypeptide(L)'
;MDNERMYFGQLYSPACPPLQVKQLWGGINTENLSDYALASNGVAIQRSAVGASSQVYTGSSIRELRTAYGLSLSNTTQCVPVMTLNPISCSPGGTVSFVSKTNVSLTVPDREEPIIQSFRDDVRHNFFMLKHLETTSDGSESSVGLAKIYFAANGRFASDLAHTMNDRDAIKDAGDHEEIYAVICDINPRDKFGYRQVTLDLKALETGKGLDFAYSLSGGEPCQPTVETINKNHFIAAAIANNAMIEEAWRLDGYFTSIWIKAATYGEGSPVFSGSKNPLEDVLGLGAAMGAASLPKVGNGIVASSIKADDSVSGSYAFAEVTRLGPESTAAAALLLPPGLCLVILGCLFIMSPRSSWKPGGDRQQTERPEQYAGESLKELLGKVVL
;
A
#
# COMPACT_ATOMS: atom_id res chain seq x y z
N MET A 1 -12.55 27.04 -11.07
CA MET A 1 -11.89 26.91 -9.75
C MET A 1 -11.17 25.59 -9.77
N ASP A 2 -9.86 25.68 -9.92
CA ASP A 2 -9.03 24.59 -10.48
C ASP A 2 -8.89 23.43 -9.51
N ASN A 3 -9.14 22.22 -10.01
CA ASN A 3 -9.03 20.97 -9.24
C ASN A 3 -7.66 20.83 -8.56
N GLU A 4 -6.59 21.39 -9.13
CA GLU A 4 -5.25 21.42 -8.53
C GLU A 4 -5.22 22.15 -7.17
N ARG A 5 -5.88 23.31 -7.05
CA ARG A 5 -5.95 24.04 -5.77
C ARG A 5 -6.77 23.32 -4.71
N MET A 6 -7.72 22.46 -5.12
CA MET A 6 -8.51 21.63 -4.18
C MET A 6 -7.65 20.54 -3.53
N TYR A 7 -6.70 19.94 -4.27
CA TYR A 7 -5.78 18.93 -3.75
C TYR A 7 -4.77 19.53 -2.75
N PHE A 8 -4.31 20.76 -2.98
CA PHE A 8 -3.43 21.46 -2.03
C PHE A 8 -4.19 22.08 -0.83
N GLY A 9 -5.43 22.53 -1.04
CA GLY A 9 -6.29 23.06 0.04
C GLY A 9 -6.75 22.02 1.06
N GLN A 10 -6.58 20.72 0.78
CA GLN A 10 -6.92 19.61 1.67
C GLN A 10 -5.69 18.83 2.17
N LEU A 11 -4.56 19.49 2.40
CA LEU A 11 -3.40 18.91 3.11
C LEU A 11 -3.72 18.33 4.50
N TYR A 12 -4.93 18.55 5.03
CA TYR A 12 -5.39 18.03 6.33
C TYR A 12 -6.48 16.95 6.22
N SER A 13 -6.86 16.53 5.01
CA SER A 13 -7.73 15.36 4.86
C SER A 13 -6.90 14.10 4.99
N PRO A 14 -7.30 13.11 5.81
CA PRO A 14 -6.59 11.83 5.89
C PRO A 14 -6.57 11.09 4.55
N ALA A 15 -7.41 11.45 3.58
CA ALA A 15 -7.38 10.91 2.22
C ALA A 15 -6.45 11.67 1.25
N CYS A 16 -5.65 12.63 1.75
CA CYS A 16 -4.73 13.41 0.93
C CYS A 16 -3.50 12.56 0.54
N PRO A 17 -3.17 12.40 -0.76
CA PRO A 17 -2.07 11.55 -1.20
C PRO A 17 -0.74 11.77 -0.47
N PRO A 18 -0.28 13.02 -0.24
CA PRO A 18 0.98 13.26 0.47
C PRO A 18 0.99 12.74 1.92
N LEU A 19 -0.12 12.88 2.65
CA LEU A 19 -0.21 12.38 4.03
C LEU A 19 -0.24 10.85 4.08
N GLN A 20 -0.92 10.21 3.14
CA GLN A 20 -0.97 8.75 3.04
C GLN A 20 0.41 8.17 2.74
N VAL A 21 1.12 8.75 1.78
CA VAL A 21 2.49 8.33 1.44
C VAL A 21 3.41 8.42 2.64
N LYS A 22 3.35 9.53 3.40
CA LYS A 22 4.09 9.70 4.64
C LYS A 22 3.78 8.60 5.67
N GLN A 23 2.51 8.21 5.84
CA GLN A 23 2.12 7.14 6.76
C GLN A 23 2.59 5.75 6.30
N LEU A 24 2.61 5.53 4.99
CA LEU A 24 2.97 4.25 4.38
C LEU A 24 4.46 4.07 4.16
N TRP A 25 5.25 5.15 4.23
CA TRP A 25 6.68 5.16 3.92
C TRP A 25 7.49 4.09 4.66
N GLY A 26 7.19 3.88 5.94
CA GLY A 26 7.85 2.87 6.76
C GLY A 26 7.66 1.44 6.25
N GLY A 27 6.61 1.20 5.45
CA GLY A 27 6.31 -0.10 4.84
C GLY A 27 7.14 -0.45 3.60
N ILE A 28 7.89 0.49 3.01
CA ILE A 28 8.73 0.16 1.86
C ILE A 28 9.74 -0.93 2.28
N ASN A 29 9.64 -2.10 1.66
CA ASN A 29 10.52 -3.22 1.93
C ASN A 29 11.87 -3.00 1.23
N THR A 30 12.94 -3.07 2.00
CA THR A 30 14.31 -2.96 1.51
C THR A 30 15.07 -4.28 1.55
N GLU A 31 14.46 -5.35 2.06
CA GLU A 31 15.07 -6.69 2.10
C GLU A 31 14.69 -7.51 0.87
N ASN A 32 13.41 -7.52 0.50
CA ASN A 32 12.92 -8.12 -0.74
C ASN A 32 12.39 -7.02 -1.67
N LEU A 33 13.22 -6.65 -2.65
CA LEU A 33 12.92 -5.56 -3.58
C LEU A 33 11.80 -5.89 -4.58
N SER A 34 11.31 -7.14 -4.59
CA SER A 34 10.17 -7.54 -5.42
C SER A 34 8.82 -7.25 -4.78
N ASP A 35 8.78 -7.13 -3.44
CA ASP A 35 7.54 -7.04 -2.66
C ASP A 35 7.60 -5.86 -1.68
N TYR A 36 6.73 -4.86 -1.85
CA TYR A 36 6.65 -3.68 -0.97
C TYR A 36 5.53 -3.86 0.04
N ALA A 37 5.77 -3.62 1.33
CA ALA A 37 4.67 -3.63 2.29
C ALA A 37 3.86 -2.35 2.19
N LEU A 38 2.53 -2.50 2.22
CA LEU A 38 1.64 -1.43 2.66
C LEU A 38 1.14 -1.75 4.07
N ALA A 39 1.82 -1.16 5.06
CA ALA A 39 1.58 -1.40 6.47
C ALA A 39 0.16 -1.02 6.94
N SER A 40 -0.54 -0.13 6.23
CA SER A 40 -1.91 0.26 6.62
C SER A 40 -2.90 -0.89 6.63
N ASN A 41 -2.62 -1.99 5.90
CA ASN A 41 -3.53 -3.13 5.79
C ASN A 41 -2.81 -4.50 5.74
N GLY A 42 -1.51 -4.55 6.04
CA GLY A 42 -0.74 -5.79 6.05
C GLY A 42 -0.71 -6.50 4.68
N VAL A 43 -0.66 -5.74 3.58
CA VAL A 43 -0.63 -6.28 2.21
C VAL A 43 0.77 -6.10 1.63
N ALA A 44 1.36 -7.19 1.13
CA ALA A 44 2.54 -7.12 0.28
C ALA A 44 2.13 -6.82 -1.16
N ILE A 45 2.60 -5.73 -1.73
CA ILE A 45 2.39 -5.39 -3.14
C ILE A 45 3.64 -5.74 -3.93
N GLN A 46 3.51 -6.70 -4.84
CA GLN A 46 4.57 -7.03 -5.76
C GLN A 46 4.81 -5.89 -6.75
N ARG A 47 6.02 -5.79 -7.27
CA ARG A 47 6.44 -4.84 -8.32
C ARG A 47 5.43 -4.71 -9.46
N SER A 48 4.84 -5.80 -9.91
CA SER A 48 3.89 -5.81 -11.03
C SER A 48 2.51 -5.21 -10.70
N ALA A 49 2.19 -5.01 -9.43
CA ALA A 49 0.93 -4.42 -8.95
C ALA A 49 1.11 -3.04 -8.29
N VAL A 50 2.30 -2.44 -8.35
CA VAL A 50 2.58 -1.13 -7.75
C VAL A 50 1.66 -0.07 -8.35
N GLY A 51 1.02 0.73 -7.50
CA GLY A 51 0.03 1.74 -7.91
C GLY A 51 -1.40 1.21 -8.04
N ALA A 52 -1.64 -0.10 -7.85
CA ALA A 52 -2.98 -0.65 -7.74
C ALA A 52 -3.76 0.00 -6.59
N SER A 53 -5.02 0.34 -6.83
CA SER A 53 -5.86 0.98 -5.82
C SER A 53 -5.99 0.12 -4.56
N SER A 54 -5.90 0.76 -3.40
CA SER A 54 -6.17 0.14 -2.11
C SER A 54 -7.56 -0.48 -1.99
N GLN A 55 -8.51 -0.06 -2.83
CA GLN A 55 -9.86 -0.64 -2.90
C GLN A 55 -9.85 -2.11 -3.33
N VAL A 56 -8.80 -2.58 -4.00
CA VAL A 56 -8.66 -3.99 -4.39
C VAL A 56 -8.67 -4.93 -3.16
N TYR A 57 -8.14 -4.47 -2.03
CA TYR A 57 -8.01 -5.26 -0.80
C TYR A 57 -8.72 -4.66 0.44
N THR A 58 -9.22 -3.41 0.37
CA THR A 58 -10.01 -2.77 1.45
C THR A 58 -11.44 -2.39 1.04
N GLY A 59 -11.79 -2.49 -0.24
CA GLY A 59 -13.07 -2.01 -0.76
C GLY A 59 -14.28 -2.76 -0.23
N SER A 60 -15.47 -2.17 -0.42
CA SER A 60 -16.75 -2.79 0.00
C SER A 60 -16.94 -4.17 -0.60
N SER A 61 -16.48 -4.38 -1.83
CA SER A 61 -16.75 -5.62 -2.54
C SER A 61 -15.86 -6.79 -2.15
N ILE A 62 -14.59 -6.54 -1.81
CA ILE A 62 -13.77 -7.60 -1.20
C ILE A 62 -14.32 -7.94 0.19
N ARG A 63 -14.86 -6.95 0.92
CA ARG A 63 -15.56 -7.18 2.18
C ARG A 63 -16.82 -8.03 1.98
N GLU A 64 -17.64 -7.76 0.97
CA GLU A 64 -18.82 -8.57 0.62
C GLU A 64 -18.43 -10.00 0.26
N LEU A 65 -17.39 -10.19 -0.56
CA LEU A 65 -16.86 -11.53 -0.89
C LEU A 65 -16.36 -12.27 0.34
N ARG A 66 -15.66 -11.59 1.25
CA ARG A 66 -15.24 -12.17 2.54
C ARG A 66 -16.43 -12.50 3.44
N THR A 67 -17.49 -11.71 3.44
CA THR A 67 -18.72 -12.02 4.19
C THR A 67 -19.44 -13.23 3.60
N ALA A 68 -19.47 -13.36 2.27
CA ALA A 68 -20.16 -14.46 1.59
C ALA A 68 -19.40 -15.79 1.66
N TYR A 69 -18.07 -15.77 1.49
CA TYR A 69 -17.26 -16.98 1.36
C TYR A 69 -16.32 -17.23 2.55
N GLY A 70 -16.12 -16.27 3.44
CA GLY A 70 -15.27 -16.42 4.63
C GLY A 70 -13.87 -16.93 4.27
N LEU A 71 -13.42 -17.95 5.01
CA LEU A 71 -12.13 -18.61 4.83
C LEU A 71 -12.02 -19.42 3.53
N SER A 72 -13.14 -19.72 2.86
CA SER A 72 -13.11 -20.40 1.56
C SER A 72 -12.63 -19.48 0.45
N LEU A 73 -12.66 -18.16 0.61
CA LEU A 73 -12.15 -17.23 -0.39
C LEU A 73 -10.62 -17.32 -0.47
N SER A 74 -10.11 -17.81 -1.60
CA SER A 74 -8.68 -18.04 -1.81
C SER A 74 -7.97 -16.81 -2.36
N ASN A 75 -8.49 -16.25 -3.45
CA ASN A 75 -7.93 -15.07 -4.09
C ASN A 75 -9.00 -14.37 -4.94
N THR A 76 -8.72 -13.14 -5.33
CA THR A 76 -9.53 -12.38 -6.28
C THR A 76 -8.63 -11.74 -7.32
N THR A 77 -9.07 -11.67 -8.57
CA THR A 77 -8.33 -11.01 -9.64
C THR A 77 -9.20 -9.96 -10.31
N GLN A 78 -8.61 -8.79 -10.61
CA GLN A 78 -9.32 -7.64 -11.14
C GLN A 78 -8.46 -6.91 -12.18
N CYS A 79 -9.08 -6.38 -13.23
CA CYS A 79 -8.39 -5.50 -14.18
C CYS A 79 -8.34 -4.08 -13.63
N VAL A 80 -7.18 -3.62 -13.17
CA VAL A 80 -7.04 -2.32 -12.49
C VAL A 80 -5.86 -1.52 -13.01
N PRO A 81 -5.88 -0.17 -12.84
CA PRO A 81 -4.72 0.67 -13.09
C PRO A 81 -3.57 0.26 -12.18
N VAL A 82 -2.38 0.17 -12.76
CA VAL A 82 -1.11 0.06 -12.05
C VAL A 82 -0.11 1.01 -12.69
N MET A 83 0.93 1.39 -11.96
CA MET A 83 2.03 2.17 -12.48
C MET A 83 3.04 1.22 -13.14
N THR A 84 3.08 1.21 -14.46
CA THR A 84 3.93 0.30 -15.25
C THR A 84 5.35 0.81 -15.45
N LEU A 85 5.55 2.12 -15.33
CA LEU A 85 6.82 2.82 -15.56
C LEU A 85 7.03 3.88 -14.49
N ASN A 86 8.29 4.24 -14.23
CA ASN A 86 8.59 5.31 -13.29
C ASN A 86 8.12 6.68 -13.85
N PRO A 87 7.34 7.46 -13.10
CA PRO A 87 7.01 8.82 -13.47
C PRO A 87 8.13 9.82 -13.15
N ILE A 88 9.15 9.41 -12.39
CA ILE A 88 10.24 10.27 -11.94
C ILE A 88 11.46 10.08 -12.83
N SER A 89 12.07 11.17 -13.26
CA SER A 89 13.42 11.16 -13.82
C SER A 89 14.27 12.25 -13.17
N CYS A 90 15.39 11.87 -12.59
CA CYS A 90 16.28 12.77 -11.86
C CYS A 90 17.60 12.96 -12.62
N SER A 91 18.13 14.17 -12.56
CA SER A 91 19.44 14.51 -13.12
C SER A 91 20.18 15.48 -12.20
N PRO A 92 21.52 15.41 -12.13
CA PRO A 92 22.31 16.45 -11.49
C PRO A 92 22.06 17.78 -12.22
N GLY A 93 21.83 18.86 -11.47
CA GLY A 93 21.59 20.15 -12.09
C GLY A 93 21.21 21.28 -11.14
N GLY A 94 21.49 22.49 -11.61
CA GLY A 94 21.29 23.73 -10.87
C GLY A 94 22.56 24.24 -10.20
N THR A 95 22.54 25.50 -9.80
CA THR A 95 23.66 26.18 -9.13
C THR A 95 23.17 26.77 -7.83
N VAL A 96 23.88 26.45 -6.76
CA VAL A 96 23.53 26.91 -5.42
C VAL A 96 24.38 28.11 -5.05
N SER A 97 23.76 29.11 -4.46
CA SER A 97 24.44 30.31 -3.95
C SER A 97 23.87 30.73 -2.61
N PHE A 98 24.70 31.34 -1.77
CA PHE A 98 24.29 31.88 -0.48
C PHE A 98 23.84 33.33 -0.65
N VAL A 99 22.54 33.58 -0.51
CA VAL A 99 21.97 34.95 -0.58
C VAL A 99 22.28 35.72 0.70
N SER A 100 22.25 35.03 1.84
CA SER A 100 22.59 35.60 3.14
C SER A 100 23.17 34.51 4.06
N LYS A 101 23.48 34.86 5.31
CA LYS A 101 23.88 33.87 6.32
C LYS A 101 22.84 32.77 6.52
N THR A 102 21.56 33.06 6.30
CA THR A 102 20.46 32.14 6.61
C THR A 102 19.68 31.72 5.36
N ASN A 103 20.02 32.22 4.17
CA ASN A 103 19.25 31.99 2.95
C ASN A 103 20.12 31.36 1.87
N VAL A 104 19.64 30.27 1.29
CA VAL A 104 20.23 29.59 0.15
C VAL A 104 19.32 29.77 -1.07
N SER A 105 19.90 30.06 -2.21
CA SER A 105 19.22 30.05 -3.51
C SER A 105 19.72 28.93 -4.39
N LEU A 106 18.79 28.23 -5.04
CA LEU A 106 19.05 27.28 -6.13
C LEU A 106 18.57 27.90 -7.44
N THR A 107 19.51 28.14 -8.35
CA THR A 107 19.24 28.60 -9.72
C THR A 107 19.18 27.39 -10.64
N VAL A 108 18.15 27.30 -11.48
CA VAL A 108 17.92 26.15 -12.37
C VAL A 108 17.90 26.65 -13.81
N PRO A 109 18.50 25.95 -14.80
CA PRO A 109 18.62 26.44 -16.17
C PRO A 109 17.31 26.87 -16.84
N ASP A 110 16.19 26.19 -16.51
CA ASP A 110 14.88 26.42 -17.13
C ASP A 110 13.90 27.20 -16.24
N ARG A 111 14.41 27.92 -15.23
CA ARG A 111 13.59 28.70 -14.28
C ARG A 111 14.07 30.13 -14.20
N GLU A 112 13.16 31.09 -14.43
CA GLU A 112 13.51 32.52 -14.38
C GLU A 112 13.86 32.99 -12.95
N GLU A 113 13.15 32.49 -11.95
CA GLU A 113 13.38 32.84 -10.54
C GLU A 113 14.10 31.72 -9.79
N PRO A 114 15.08 32.04 -8.91
CA PRO A 114 15.72 31.04 -8.07
C PRO A 114 14.77 30.50 -7.00
N ILE A 115 14.92 29.22 -6.61
CA ILE A 115 14.27 28.72 -5.40
C ILE A 115 15.04 29.27 -4.21
N ILE A 116 14.40 30.03 -3.32
CA ILE A 116 15.04 30.55 -2.11
C ILE A 116 14.45 29.84 -0.89
N GLN A 117 15.32 29.26 -0.06
CA GLN A 117 14.93 28.66 1.21
C GLN A 117 15.65 29.34 2.38
N SER A 118 14.88 29.69 3.42
CA SER A 118 15.39 30.29 4.65
C SER A 118 15.56 29.24 5.75
N PHE A 119 16.73 29.28 6.38
CA PHE A 119 17.17 28.45 7.49
C PHE A 119 17.26 29.26 8.77
N ARG A 120 17.33 28.58 9.92
CA ARG A 120 17.43 29.24 11.23
C ARG A 120 18.86 29.67 11.54
N ASP A 121 19.82 28.84 11.15
CA ASP A 121 21.24 28.95 11.51
C ASP A 121 22.08 29.41 10.31
N ASP A 122 23.36 29.74 10.56
CA ASP A 122 24.27 30.18 9.49
C ASP A 122 24.62 29.02 8.56
N VAL A 123 23.99 28.96 7.39
CA VAL A 123 24.14 27.87 6.41
C VAL A 123 25.52 27.83 5.75
N ARG A 124 26.33 28.88 5.92
CA ARG A 124 27.70 28.92 5.38
C ARG A 124 28.68 28.08 6.20
N HIS A 125 28.29 27.72 7.42
CA HIS A 125 29.10 26.92 8.34
C HIS A 125 28.38 25.67 8.85
N ASN A 126 27.16 25.41 8.36
CA ASN A 126 26.33 24.29 8.78
C ASN A 126 25.89 23.47 7.56
N PHE A 127 25.55 22.21 7.80
CA PHE A 127 24.90 21.41 6.78
C PHE A 127 23.48 21.91 6.53
N PHE A 128 23.06 21.93 5.27
CA PHE A 128 21.71 22.27 4.87
C PHE A 128 21.20 21.30 3.81
N MET A 129 19.88 21.24 3.73
CA MET A 129 19.19 20.64 2.61
C MET A 129 18.02 21.53 2.17
N LEU A 130 18.13 22.05 0.95
CA LEU A 130 17.07 22.71 0.22
C LEU A 130 16.25 21.65 -0.50
N LYS A 131 14.92 21.75 -0.34
CA LYS A 131 13.95 20.80 -0.87
C LYS A 131 12.76 21.62 -1.36
N HIS A 132 12.33 21.40 -2.59
CA HIS A 132 11.18 22.12 -3.13
C HIS A 132 10.42 21.25 -4.14
N LEU A 133 9.10 21.21 -4.03
CA LEU A 133 8.24 20.64 -5.05
C LEU A 133 7.44 21.76 -5.70
N GLU A 134 7.53 21.83 -7.03
CA GLU A 134 6.83 22.81 -7.84
C GLU A 134 5.97 22.10 -8.87
N THR A 135 4.69 22.46 -8.95
CA THR A 135 3.81 21.98 -10.01
C THR A 135 3.98 22.83 -11.25
N THR A 136 4.14 22.22 -12.42
CA THR A 136 4.20 22.92 -13.69
C THR A 136 2.79 23.02 -14.27
N SER A 137 2.08 24.10 -13.93
CA SER A 137 0.74 24.37 -14.48
C SER A 137 0.78 25.64 -15.33
N ASP A 138 0.67 25.48 -16.65
CA ASP A 138 0.52 26.60 -17.60
C ASP A 138 -0.96 26.92 -17.89
N GLY A 139 -1.87 26.33 -17.12
CA GLY A 139 -3.32 26.41 -17.31
C GLY A 139 -3.85 25.51 -18.43
N SER A 140 -2.99 24.77 -19.14
CA SER A 140 -3.41 23.81 -20.16
C SER A 140 -3.79 22.46 -19.55
N GLU A 141 -4.68 21.72 -20.21
CA GLU A 141 -4.93 20.34 -19.80
C GLU A 141 -3.70 19.44 -19.98
N SER A 142 -2.75 19.84 -20.83
CA SER A 142 -1.48 19.15 -21.08
C SER A 142 -0.46 19.29 -19.93
N SER A 143 -0.65 20.22 -19.01
CA SER A 143 0.26 20.41 -17.87
C SER A 143 -0.22 19.72 -16.58
N VAL A 144 -1.49 19.30 -16.52
CA VAL A 144 -2.07 18.65 -15.33
C VAL A 144 -1.25 17.44 -14.89
N GLY A 145 -0.86 17.42 -13.62
CA GLY A 145 -0.08 16.33 -13.02
C GLY A 145 1.40 16.32 -13.42
N LEU A 146 1.91 17.38 -14.04
CA LEU A 146 3.34 17.59 -14.18
C LEU A 146 3.88 18.34 -12.96
N ALA A 147 5.06 17.94 -12.49
CA ALA A 147 5.73 18.61 -11.38
C ALA A 147 7.25 18.43 -11.49
N LYS A 148 7.98 19.21 -10.70
CA LYS A 148 9.42 19.11 -10.52
C LYS A 148 9.74 19.06 -9.03
N ILE A 149 10.72 18.25 -8.66
CA ILE A 149 11.32 18.25 -7.33
C ILE A 149 12.74 18.73 -7.46
N TYR A 150 13.12 19.63 -6.56
CA TYR A 150 14.46 20.19 -6.47
C TYR A 150 15.07 19.79 -5.14
N PHE A 151 16.28 19.23 -5.21
CA PHE A 151 17.12 18.98 -4.06
C PHE A 151 18.43 19.73 -4.22
N ALA A 152 18.90 20.36 -3.16
CA ALA A 152 20.25 20.89 -3.09
C ALA A 152 20.77 20.77 -1.67
N ALA A 153 21.99 20.29 -1.52
CA ALA A 153 22.56 20.00 -0.21
C ALA A 153 24.06 20.28 -0.20
N ASN A 154 24.63 20.48 0.99
CA ASN A 154 26.08 20.55 1.17
C ASN A 154 26.62 19.46 2.12
N GLY A 155 27.92 19.22 2.04
CA GLY A 155 28.66 18.31 2.91
C GLY A 155 28.03 16.92 2.97
N ARG A 156 27.76 16.40 4.17
CA ARG A 156 27.23 15.03 4.31
C ARG A 156 25.94 14.80 3.52
N PHE A 157 25.02 15.76 3.50
CA PHE A 157 23.77 15.61 2.74
C PHE A 157 24.00 15.68 1.22
N ALA A 158 25.03 16.39 0.75
CA ALA A 158 25.43 16.35 -0.66
C ALA A 158 25.94 14.95 -1.02
N SER A 159 26.77 14.34 -0.17
CA SER A 159 27.27 12.97 -0.35
C SER A 159 26.13 11.95 -0.36
N ASP A 160 25.20 12.05 0.60
CA ASP A 160 24.01 11.20 0.67
C ASP A 160 23.15 11.34 -0.59
N LEU A 161 22.94 12.57 -1.08
CA LEU A 161 22.18 12.84 -2.32
C LEU A 161 22.89 12.30 -3.56
N ALA A 162 24.20 12.51 -3.69
CA ALA A 162 24.99 11.93 -4.78
C ALA A 162 24.93 10.39 -4.76
N HIS A 163 24.94 9.78 -3.58
CA HIS A 163 24.77 8.34 -3.42
C HIS A 163 23.40 7.86 -3.91
N THR A 164 22.32 8.55 -3.56
CA THR A 164 20.97 8.20 -4.08
C THR A 164 20.83 8.37 -5.59
N MET A 165 21.67 9.22 -6.19
CA MET A 165 21.76 9.43 -7.64
C MET A 165 22.69 8.45 -8.35
N ASN A 166 23.41 7.61 -7.61
CA ASN A 166 24.48 6.76 -8.11
C ASN A 166 25.59 7.55 -8.86
N ASP A 167 25.84 8.79 -8.45
CA ASP A 167 26.88 9.65 -9.01
C ASP A 167 28.20 9.43 -8.26
N ARG A 168 28.98 8.43 -8.71
CA ARG A 168 30.21 8.00 -8.05
C ARG A 168 31.33 9.03 -8.05
N ASP A 169 31.30 9.99 -8.98
CA ASP A 169 32.33 11.03 -9.03
C ASP A 169 32.02 12.10 -7.99
N ALA A 170 30.76 12.56 -7.91
CA ALA A 170 30.32 13.50 -6.88
C ALA A 170 30.42 12.94 -5.45
N ILE A 171 30.29 11.62 -5.26
CA ILE A 171 30.44 10.97 -3.93
C ILE A 171 31.85 11.13 -3.35
N LYS A 172 32.89 11.13 -4.19
CA LYS A 172 34.29 11.20 -3.74
C LYS A 172 34.65 12.58 -3.21
N ASP A 173 34.02 13.59 -3.78
CA ASP A 173 34.32 14.98 -3.49
C ASP A 173 33.49 15.43 -2.27
N ALA A 174 32.22 15.00 -2.14
CA ALA A 174 31.25 15.47 -1.13
C ALA A 174 31.54 15.23 0.39
N GLY A 175 32.77 14.91 0.80
CA GLY A 175 33.20 14.78 2.19
C GLY A 175 33.49 16.12 2.91
N ASP A 176 33.62 17.22 2.18
CA ASP A 176 33.94 18.55 2.74
C ASP A 176 32.69 19.45 2.85
N HIS A 177 32.63 20.34 3.84
CA HIS A 177 31.45 21.18 4.12
C HIS A 177 31.09 22.18 2.99
N GLU A 178 32.03 22.41 2.06
CA GLU A 178 31.92 23.34 0.95
C GLU A 178 31.33 22.71 -0.32
N GLU A 179 31.28 21.38 -0.38
CA GLU A 179 30.81 20.62 -1.53
C GLU A 179 29.30 20.71 -1.63
N ILE A 180 28.78 21.20 -2.76
CA ILE A 180 27.34 21.33 -2.99
C ILE A 180 26.92 20.43 -4.14
N TYR A 181 25.88 19.64 -3.91
CA TYR A 181 25.27 18.79 -4.92
C TYR A 181 23.79 19.13 -5.08
N ALA A 182 23.34 19.28 -6.32
CA ALA A 182 21.99 19.67 -6.66
C ALA A 182 21.40 18.70 -7.69
N VAL A 183 20.13 18.36 -7.50
CA VAL A 183 19.38 17.40 -8.29
C VAL A 183 18.04 18.00 -8.66
N ILE A 184 17.66 17.81 -9.93
CA ILE A 184 16.36 18.17 -10.46
C ILE A 184 15.68 16.87 -10.89
N CYS A 185 14.48 16.63 -10.36
CA CYS A 185 13.66 15.49 -10.74
C CYS A 185 12.39 15.98 -11.44
N ASP A 186 12.20 15.59 -12.68
CA ASP A 186 10.94 15.78 -13.40
C ASP A 186 9.95 14.68 -13.02
N ILE A 187 8.69 15.08 -12.79
CA ILE A 187 7.58 14.17 -12.57
C ILE A 187 6.61 14.26 -13.75
N ASN A 188 6.51 13.17 -14.49
CA ASN A 188 5.55 13.00 -15.57
C ASN A 188 4.84 11.64 -15.47
N PRO A 189 3.63 11.60 -14.87
CA PRO A 189 2.84 10.38 -14.74
C PRO A 189 2.01 10.03 -15.99
N ARG A 190 2.03 10.89 -17.01
CA ARG A 190 1.31 10.63 -18.27
C ARG A 190 1.94 9.43 -18.94
N ASP A 191 1.10 8.48 -19.34
CA ASP A 191 1.52 7.23 -19.98
C ASP A 191 2.37 6.31 -19.10
N LYS A 192 2.39 6.55 -17.78
CA LYS A 192 3.04 5.67 -16.79
C LYS A 192 2.10 4.69 -16.13
N PHE A 193 0.80 4.89 -16.33
CA PHE A 193 -0.23 3.99 -15.87
C PHE A 193 -0.70 3.08 -17.00
N GLY A 194 -0.94 1.82 -16.67
CA GLY A 194 -1.52 0.83 -17.57
C GLY A 194 -2.44 -0.11 -16.80
N TYR A 195 -3.27 -0.84 -17.53
CA TYR A 195 -4.18 -1.82 -16.95
C TYR A 195 -3.52 -3.19 -16.88
N ARG A 196 -3.57 -3.83 -15.70
CA ARG A 196 -3.06 -5.18 -15.46
C ARG A 196 -4.09 -6.01 -14.72
N GLN A 197 -4.09 -7.32 -14.96
CA GLN A 197 -4.80 -8.27 -14.11
C GLN A 197 -4.08 -8.35 -12.77
N VAL A 198 -4.67 -7.81 -11.72
CA VAL A 198 -4.09 -7.81 -10.37
C VAL A 198 -4.81 -8.83 -9.52
N THR A 199 -4.05 -9.75 -8.93
CA THR A 199 -4.53 -10.82 -8.06
C THR A 199 -4.19 -10.52 -6.61
N LEU A 200 -5.22 -10.46 -5.76
CA LEU A 200 -5.11 -10.45 -4.32
C LEU A 200 -5.16 -11.89 -3.80
N ASP A 201 -4.04 -12.39 -3.31
CA ASP A 201 -3.95 -13.67 -2.62
C ASP A 201 -4.30 -13.50 -1.14
N LEU A 202 -5.33 -14.22 -0.70
CA LEU A 202 -5.82 -14.19 0.67
C LEU A 202 -5.26 -15.32 1.55
N LYS A 203 -4.56 -16.29 0.93
CA LYS A 203 -3.95 -17.43 1.60
C LYS A 203 -2.43 -17.30 1.78
N ALA A 204 -1.83 -16.23 1.26
CA ALA A 204 -0.42 -15.94 1.47
C ALA A 204 -0.19 -15.23 2.83
N LEU A 205 0.53 -15.74 3.84
CA LEU A 205 1.39 -16.93 3.96
C LEU A 205 1.62 -17.25 5.45
N GLU A 206 1.56 -18.53 5.83
CA GLU A 206 2.61 -19.07 6.70
C GLU A 206 3.90 -19.11 5.88
N THR A 207 4.87 -18.24 6.14
CA THR A 207 6.30 -18.56 5.93
C THR A 207 7.14 -17.58 6.74
N GLY A 208 7.94 -18.14 7.64
CA GLY A 208 8.85 -17.39 8.49
C GLY A 208 9.89 -16.60 7.70
N LYS A 209 10.34 -15.54 8.39
CA LYS A 209 11.36 -14.53 8.05
C LYS A 209 10.78 -13.23 7.48
N GLY A 210 10.34 -12.37 8.40
CA GLY A 210 10.65 -10.95 8.33
C GLY A 210 9.45 -10.01 8.42
N LEU A 211 8.37 -10.31 7.68
CA LEU A 211 7.21 -9.43 7.60
C LEU A 211 5.94 -10.28 7.43
N ASP A 212 5.15 -10.42 8.51
CA ASP A 212 3.89 -11.16 8.48
C ASP A 212 2.82 -10.35 7.75
N PHE A 213 2.80 -10.44 6.41
CA PHE A 213 1.71 -9.91 5.61
C PHE A 213 0.53 -10.86 5.68
N ALA A 214 -0.66 -10.30 5.90
CA ALA A 214 -1.89 -11.08 5.89
C ALA A 214 -2.30 -11.46 4.46
N TYR A 215 -1.90 -10.66 3.46
CA TYR A 215 -2.28 -10.80 2.06
C TYR A 215 -1.14 -10.40 1.13
N SER A 216 -1.17 -10.88 -0.12
CA SER A 216 -0.27 -10.40 -1.18
C SER A 216 -1.02 -9.97 -2.43
N LEU A 217 -0.46 -9.02 -3.17
CA LEU A 217 -1.05 -8.42 -4.35
C LEU A 217 -0.05 -8.48 -5.50
N SER A 218 -0.38 -9.23 -6.56
CA SER A 218 0.49 -9.46 -7.71
C SER A 218 -0.17 -9.03 -9.01
N GLY A 219 0.60 -8.43 -9.91
CA GLY A 219 0.15 -8.07 -11.26
C GLY A 219 0.55 -9.12 -12.28
N GLY A 220 -0.36 -9.40 -13.21
CA GLY A 220 -0.19 -10.33 -14.33
C GLY A 220 -0.19 -9.62 -15.69
N GLU A 221 -0.90 -10.21 -16.65
CA GLU A 221 -0.93 -9.72 -18.03
C GLU A 221 -1.67 -8.38 -18.19
N PRO A 222 -1.37 -7.59 -19.23
CA PRO A 222 -2.19 -6.45 -19.62
C PRO A 222 -3.64 -6.87 -19.80
N CYS A 223 -4.56 -5.99 -19.42
CA CYS A 223 -6.00 -6.22 -19.58
C CYS A 223 -6.69 -4.97 -20.09
N GLN A 224 -7.91 -5.13 -20.60
CA GLN A 224 -8.77 -4.03 -20.98
C GLN A 224 -9.91 -3.91 -19.96
N PRO A 225 -10.04 -2.79 -19.24
CA PRO A 225 -11.14 -2.62 -18.30
C PRO A 225 -12.44 -2.37 -19.07
N THR A 226 -13.58 -2.67 -18.45
CA THR A 226 -14.88 -2.30 -19.01
C THR A 226 -15.15 -0.80 -18.92
N VAL A 227 -14.48 -0.09 -18.01
CA VAL A 227 -14.55 1.36 -17.84
C VAL A 227 -13.14 1.88 -17.61
N GLU A 228 -12.72 2.87 -18.40
CA GLU A 228 -11.46 3.59 -18.16
C GLU A 228 -11.55 4.45 -16.91
N THR A 229 -10.69 4.15 -15.96
CA THR A 229 -10.53 4.77 -14.65
C THR A 229 -9.26 5.62 -14.53
N ILE A 230 -8.23 5.39 -15.35
CA ILE A 230 -7.03 6.24 -15.40
C ILE A 230 -7.46 7.64 -15.86
N ASN A 231 -7.15 8.65 -15.06
CA ASN A 231 -7.56 10.03 -15.34
C ASN A 231 -6.67 11.03 -14.61
N LYS A 232 -6.98 12.32 -14.77
CA LYS A 232 -6.23 13.45 -14.20
C LYS A 232 -5.97 13.34 -12.70
N ASN A 233 -6.85 12.70 -11.93
CA ASN A 233 -6.64 12.55 -10.49
C ASN A 233 -5.49 11.59 -10.17
N HIS A 234 -5.27 10.54 -10.97
CA HIS A 234 -4.09 9.68 -10.85
C HIS A 234 -2.81 10.49 -11.08
N PHE A 235 -2.82 11.34 -12.11
CA PHE A 235 -1.67 12.16 -12.49
C PHE A 235 -1.35 13.19 -11.41
N ILE A 236 -2.36 13.92 -10.94
CA ILE A 236 -2.19 14.90 -9.85
C ILE A 236 -1.69 14.21 -8.58
N ALA A 237 -2.31 13.09 -8.18
CA ALA A 237 -1.92 12.39 -6.95
C ALA A 237 -0.49 11.87 -7.01
N ALA A 238 -0.08 11.28 -8.14
CA ALA A 238 1.29 10.84 -8.36
C ALA A 238 2.29 12.01 -8.30
N ALA A 239 1.94 13.15 -8.90
CA ALA A 239 2.78 14.34 -8.94
C ALA A 239 3.02 14.94 -7.55
N ILE A 240 1.97 15.03 -6.74
CA ILE A 240 2.06 15.67 -5.42
C ILE A 240 2.41 14.70 -4.28
N ALA A 241 2.40 13.39 -4.55
CA ALA A 241 2.53 12.33 -3.54
C ALA A 241 3.71 12.53 -2.57
N ASN A 242 4.85 12.99 -3.07
CA ASN A 242 6.06 13.16 -2.28
C ASN A 242 6.08 14.48 -1.49
N ASN A 243 5.12 15.39 -1.69
CA ASN A 243 5.16 16.75 -1.15
C ASN A 243 5.30 16.79 0.38
N ALA A 244 4.49 16.01 1.11
CA ALA A 244 4.54 16.01 2.57
C ALA A 244 5.88 15.48 3.10
N MET A 245 6.50 14.53 2.39
CA MET A 245 7.82 14.03 2.78
C MET A 245 8.94 15.02 2.48
N ILE A 246 8.85 15.70 1.33
CA ILE A 246 9.81 16.73 0.91
C ILE A 246 9.77 17.91 1.91
N GLU A 247 8.57 18.35 2.26
CA GLU A 247 8.31 19.50 3.14
C GLU A 247 8.48 19.17 4.65
N GLU A 248 8.61 17.90 5.04
CA GLU A 248 8.73 17.54 6.45
C GLU A 248 10.12 17.88 7.04
N ALA A 249 10.08 18.40 8.27
CA ALA A 249 11.17 19.04 8.99
C ALA A 249 11.90 20.10 8.16
N TRP A 250 11.16 21.16 7.82
CA TRP A 250 11.72 22.45 7.42
C TRP A 250 13.05 22.70 8.16
N ARG A 251 14.16 22.75 7.39
CA ARG A 251 15.48 23.32 7.76
C ARG A 251 16.57 22.40 8.34
N LEU A 252 16.35 21.11 8.62
CA LEU A 252 17.41 20.24 9.17
C LEU A 252 17.80 19.09 8.22
N ASP A 253 16.83 18.24 7.84
CA ASP A 253 17.02 17.03 7.01
C ASP A 253 15.71 16.23 6.91
N GLY A 254 15.06 16.02 8.06
CA GLY A 254 13.72 15.47 8.23
C GLY A 254 13.55 14.07 7.65
N TYR A 255 12.92 14.02 6.48
CA TYR A 255 12.61 12.78 5.77
C TYR A 255 13.55 12.46 4.62
N PHE A 256 14.48 13.35 4.25
CA PHE A 256 15.47 12.99 3.24
C PHE A 256 16.38 11.87 3.75
N THR A 257 16.70 11.84 5.04
CA THR A 257 17.38 10.70 5.66
C THR A 257 16.61 9.39 5.46
N SER A 258 15.27 9.42 5.51
CA SER A 258 14.44 8.25 5.21
C SER A 258 14.44 7.88 3.72
N ILE A 259 14.44 8.87 2.83
CA ILE A 259 14.61 8.65 1.38
C ILE A 259 15.98 8.02 1.11
N TRP A 260 17.04 8.60 1.67
CA TRP A 260 18.41 8.10 1.58
C TRP A 260 18.55 6.70 2.14
N ILE A 261 18.04 6.40 3.35
CA ILE A 261 18.12 5.04 3.91
C ILE A 261 17.51 4.02 2.94
N LYS A 262 16.32 4.31 2.38
CA LYS A 262 15.67 3.41 1.43
C LYS A 262 16.48 3.32 0.13
N ALA A 263 16.85 4.44 -0.47
CA ALA A 263 17.62 4.53 -1.71
C ALA A 263 19.00 3.85 -1.61
N ALA A 264 19.75 4.11 -0.54
CA ALA A 264 21.04 3.50 -0.27
C ALA A 264 20.94 1.99 -0.07
N THR A 265 19.84 1.50 0.53
CA THR A 265 19.62 0.05 0.73
C THR A 265 19.26 -0.67 -0.57
N TYR A 266 18.61 0.01 -1.53
CA TYR A 266 18.40 -0.55 -2.89
C TYR A 266 19.73 -0.80 -3.63
N GLY A 267 20.81 -0.08 -3.27
CA GLY A 267 22.13 -0.24 -3.86
C GLY A 267 22.14 -0.03 -5.38
N GLU A 268 23.16 -0.56 -6.06
CA GLU A 268 23.30 -0.49 -7.53
C GLU A 268 22.42 -1.52 -8.27
N GLY A 269 21.59 -2.27 -7.55
CA GLY A 269 21.01 -3.53 -8.01
C GLY A 269 19.49 -3.53 -8.15
N SER A 270 19.06 -3.21 -9.37
CA SER A 270 17.74 -3.47 -9.97
C SER A 270 16.60 -2.55 -9.53
N PRO A 271 16.18 -1.63 -10.41
CA PRO A 271 15.19 -0.64 -10.08
C PRO A 271 13.79 -1.22 -9.90
N VAL A 272 13.02 -0.66 -8.97
CA VAL A 272 11.59 -0.98 -8.71
C VAL A 272 10.76 -0.77 -9.97
N PHE A 273 11.01 0.29 -10.72
CA PHE A 273 10.37 0.51 -12.00
C PHE A 273 11.31 0.15 -13.14
N SER A 274 10.74 -0.30 -14.26
CA SER A 274 11.57 -0.48 -15.45
C SER A 274 11.99 0.89 -15.97
N GLY A 275 13.28 1.05 -16.26
CA GLY A 275 13.83 2.30 -16.81
C GLY A 275 14.30 3.35 -15.79
N SER A 276 14.19 3.12 -14.48
CA SER A 276 14.83 4.00 -13.51
C SER A 276 16.35 3.91 -13.61
N LYS A 277 17.03 5.03 -13.50
CA LYS A 277 18.48 5.17 -13.64
C LYS A 277 19.21 5.16 -12.29
N ASN A 278 18.51 5.53 -11.22
CA ASN A 278 19.08 5.64 -9.89
C ASN A 278 18.04 5.30 -8.80
N PRO A 279 18.50 4.94 -7.58
CA PRO A 279 17.61 4.63 -6.47
C PRO A 279 16.68 5.78 -6.04
N LEU A 280 17.09 7.04 -6.21
CA LEU A 280 16.24 8.19 -5.88
C LEU A 280 14.96 8.20 -6.72
N GLU A 281 15.07 7.94 -8.03
CA GLU A 281 13.92 7.83 -8.93
C GLU A 281 12.95 6.75 -8.47
N ASP A 282 13.42 5.57 -8.08
CA ASP A 282 12.53 4.47 -7.65
C ASP A 282 11.81 4.78 -6.35
N VAL A 283 12.53 5.34 -5.38
CA VAL A 283 11.99 5.68 -4.07
C VAL A 283 10.92 6.77 -4.19
N LEU A 284 11.15 7.79 -5.02
CA LEU A 284 10.15 8.81 -5.35
C LEU A 284 9.00 8.26 -6.20
N GLY A 285 9.29 7.33 -7.12
CA GLY A 285 8.30 6.65 -7.96
C GLY A 285 7.37 5.75 -7.14
N LEU A 286 7.89 5.06 -6.13
CA LEU A 286 7.11 4.31 -5.15
C LEU A 286 6.20 5.23 -4.35
N GLY A 287 6.72 6.40 -3.93
CA GLY A 287 5.92 7.48 -3.37
C GLY A 287 4.75 7.87 -4.27
N ALA A 288 5.02 8.14 -5.54
CA ALA A 288 4.01 8.48 -6.55
C ALA A 288 2.95 7.38 -6.72
N ALA A 289 3.38 6.12 -6.79
CA ALA A 289 2.49 4.98 -6.89
C ALA A 289 1.60 4.80 -5.64
N MET A 290 2.16 4.95 -4.44
CA MET A 290 1.40 4.91 -3.18
C MET A 290 0.37 6.04 -3.13
N GLY A 291 0.73 7.25 -3.57
CA GLY A 291 -0.18 8.39 -3.64
C GLY A 291 -1.36 8.13 -4.57
N ALA A 292 -1.11 7.56 -5.75
CA ALA A 292 -2.15 7.17 -6.69
C ALA A 292 -3.03 6.02 -6.15
N ALA A 293 -2.42 5.00 -5.54
CA ALA A 293 -3.11 3.84 -4.95
C ALA A 293 -4.04 4.23 -3.78
N SER A 294 -3.70 5.31 -3.08
CA SER A 294 -4.42 5.79 -1.90
C SER A 294 -5.69 6.59 -2.23
N LEU A 295 -5.95 6.88 -3.51
CA LEU A 295 -7.13 7.66 -3.87
C LEU A 295 -8.42 6.84 -3.69
N PRO A 296 -9.34 7.26 -2.79
CA PRO A 296 -10.54 6.49 -2.49
C PRO A 296 -11.64 6.57 -3.58
N LYS A 297 -11.51 7.48 -4.56
CA LYS A 297 -12.61 7.86 -5.47
C LYS A 297 -12.24 8.01 -6.95
N VAL A 298 -11.12 7.45 -7.42
CA VAL A 298 -10.86 7.49 -8.86
C VAL A 298 -11.47 6.29 -9.57
N GLY A 299 -12.80 6.38 -9.72
CA GLY A 299 -13.63 5.37 -10.35
C GLY A 299 -13.76 4.13 -9.47
N ASN A 300 -14.97 3.64 -9.29
CA ASN A 300 -15.19 2.33 -8.72
C ASN A 300 -14.50 1.32 -9.65
N GLY A 301 -13.24 0.97 -9.35
CA GLY A 301 -12.50 -0.07 -10.05
C GLY A 301 -13.40 -1.30 -10.06
N ILE A 302 -13.66 -1.79 -11.28
CA ILE A 302 -14.63 -2.86 -11.52
C ILE A 302 -14.25 -4.08 -10.68
N VAL A 303 -15.07 -4.23 -9.65
CA VAL A 303 -15.16 -5.33 -8.73
C VAL A 303 -15.27 -6.64 -9.51
N ALA A 304 -14.59 -7.67 -9.04
CA ALA A 304 -14.85 -9.06 -9.43
C ALA A 304 -16.34 -9.39 -9.31
N SER A 305 -17.04 -9.41 -10.46
CA SER A 305 -18.35 -10.04 -10.56
C SER A 305 -18.14 -11.55 -10.63
N SER A 306 -18.85 -12.30 -9.80
CA SER A 306 -18.72 -13.74 -9.60
C SER A 306 -19.13 -14.63 -10.79
N ILE A 307 -19.07 -14.14 -12.03
CA ILE A 307 -19.61 -14.84 -13.21
C ILE A 307 -18.56 -14.89 -14.31
N LYS A 308 -18.03 -16.08 -14.58
CA LYS A 308 -17.35 -16.40 -15.85
C LYS A 308 -18.33 -16.12 -16.99
N ALA A 309 -18.02 -15.16 -17.85
CA ALA A 309 -18.67 -15.00 -19.14
C ALA A 309 -17.64 -15.33 -20.23
N ASP A 310 -17.68 -16.59 -20.69
CA ASP A 310 -16.99 -17.15 -21.85
C ASP A 310 -15.46 -16.99 -21.95
N ASP A 311 -14.81 -17.95 -22.61
CA ASP A 311 -13.35 -18.11 -22.78
C ASP A 311 -12.68 -16.99 -23.62
N SER A 312 -13.19 -15.76 -23.64
CA SER A 312 -12.65 -14.68 -24.47
C SER A 312 -12.66 -13.27 -23.85
N VAL A 313 -12.98 -13.07 -22.58
CA VAL A 313 -12.99 -11.71 -21.99
C VAL A 313 -12.22 -11.62 -20.68
N SER A 314 -11.31 -10.64 -20.63
CA SER A 314 -10.55 -10.15 -19.48
C SER A 314 -11.46 -9.68 -18.33
N GLY A 315 -12.05 -10.63 -17.60
CA GLY A 315 -12.98 -10.37 -16.50
C GLY A 315 -12.30 -10.40 -15.13
N SER A 316 -12.86 -9.63 -14.19
CA SER A 316 -12.53 -9.73 -12.76
C SER A 316 -13.20 -10.97 -12.16
N TYR A 317 -12.48 -11.83 -11.44
CA TYR A 317 -12.97 -13.10 -10.90
C TYR A 317 -12.57 -13.34 -9.44
N ALA A 318 -13.31 -14.20 -8.73
CA ALA A 318 -13.00 -14.61 -7.36
C ALA A 318 -12.96 -16.14 -7.28
N PHE A 319 -11.91 -16.69 -6.68
CA PHE A 319 -11.80 -18.12 -6.45
C PHE A 319 -12.10 -18.45 -5.00
N ALA A 320 -13.12 -19.28 -4.79
CA ALA A 320 -13.45 -19.85 -3.50
C ALA A 320 -13.22 -21.37 -3.53
N GLU A 321 -12.42 -21.87 -2.59
CA GLU A 321 -12.22 -23.29 -2.38
C GLU A 321 -13.28 -23.80 -1.40
N VAL A 322 -14.22 -24.57 -1.91
CA VAL A 322 -15.23 -25.25 -1.11
C VAL A 322 -14.86 -26.73 -1.06
N THR A 323 -14.28 -27.17 0.06
CA THR A 323 -14.07 -28.59 0.30
C THR A 323 -15.44 -29.22 0.54
N ARG A 324 -16.05 -29.74 -0.53
CA ARG A 324 -17.28 -30.52 -0.41
C ARG A 324 -16.93 -31.85 0.23
N LEU A 325 -17.31 -32.03 1.49
CA LEU A 325 -17.35 -33.35 2.11
C LEU A 325 -18.45 -34.16 1.40
N GLY A 326 -18.05 -34.92 0.38
CA GLY A 326 -18.97 -35.78 -0.36
C GLY A 326 -19.51 -36.93 0.51
N PRO A 327 -20.70 -37.47 0.19
CA PRO A 327 -21.32 -38.57 0.92
C PRO A 327 -20.52 -39.90 0.84
N GLU A 328 -19.48 -39.98 0.01
CA GLU A 328 -18.64 -41.17 -0.18
C GLU A 328 -17.36 -41.17 0.68
N SER A 329 -17.11 -40.09 1.41
CA SER A 329 -15.95 -40.00 2.30
C SER A 329 -16.27 -40.69 3.63
N THR A 330 -15.58 -41.78 3.93
CA THR A 330 -15.56 -42.39 5.28
C THR A 330 -15.19 -41.39 6.38
N ALA A 331 -14.57 -40.25 6.03
CA ALA A 331 -14.31 -39.15 6.96
C ALA A 331 -15.56 -38.35 7.36
N ALA A 332 -16.63 -38.33 6.55
CA ALA A 332 -17.90 -37.69 6.93
C ALA A 332 -18.58 -38.45 8.09
N ALA A 333 -18.49 -39.79 8.10
CA ALA A 333 -18.94 -40.59 9.23
C ALA A 333 -18.07 -40.38 10.48
N ALA A 334 -16.76 -40.13 10.30
CA ALA A 334 -15.87 -39.79 11.40
C ALA A 334 -16.15 -38.40 12.02
N LEU A 335 -16.70 -37.45 11.25
CA LEU A 335 -17.17 -36.16 11.76
C LEU A 335 -18.50 -36.25 12.52
N LEU A 336 -19.29 -37.30 12.29
CA LEU A 336 -20.48 -37.63 13.07
C LEU A 336 -20.17 -38.41 14.36
N LEU A 337 -18.94 -38.93 14.51
CA LEU A 337 -18.52 -39.61 15.74
C LEU A 337 -18.59 -38.70 16.97
N PRO A 338 -18.03 -37.48 16.99
CA PRO A 338 -18.12 -36.62 18.17
C PRO A 338 -19.56 -36.31 18.62
N PRO A 339 -20.48 -35.81 17.74
CA PRO A 339 -21.86 -35.56 18.16
C PRO A 339 -22.62 -36.85 18.47
N GLY A 340 -22.38 -37.95 17.73
CA GLY A 340 -22.99 -39.25 18.01
C GLY A 340 -22.56 -39.85 19.35
N LEU A 341 -21.27 -39.74 19.69
CA LEU A 341 -20.70 -40.23 20.95
C LEU A 341 -21.16 -39.35 22.12
N CYS A 342 -21.30 -38.03 21.92
CA CYS A 342 -21.97 -37.13 22.88
C CYS A 342 -23.44 -37.52 23.11
N LEU A 343 -24.20 -37.86 22.06
CA LEU A 343 -25.59 -38.33 22.21
C LEU A 343 -25.68 -39.68 22.94
N VAL A 344 -24.75 -40.60 22.69
CA VAL A 344 -24.67 -41.87 23.42
C VAL A 344 -24.31 -41.64 24.88
N ILE A 345 -23.32 -40.79 25.19
CA ILE A 345 -22.95 -40.41 26.56
C ILE A 345 -24.14 -39.75 27.27
N LEU A 346 -24.82 -38.79 26.62
CA LEU A 346 -26.00 -38.12 27.17
C LEU A 346 -27.15 -39.12 27.38
N GLY A 347 -27.39 -40.02 26.44
CA GLY A 347 -28.38 -41.09 26.58
C GLY A 347 -28.06 -42.05 27.72
N CYS A 348 -26.80 -42.47 27.87
CA CYS A 348 -26.34 -43.26 29.00
C CYS A 348 -26.51 -42.52 30.33
N LEU A 349 -26.13 -41.24 30.40
CA LEU A 349 -26.34 -40.43 31.60
C LEU A 349 -27.82 -40.26 31.93
N PHE A 350 -28.68 -40.07 30.93
CA PHE A 350 -30.14 -39.97 31.10
C PHE A 350 -30.76 -41.29 31.59
N ILE A 351 -30.31 -42.43 31.05
CA ILE A 351 -30.77 -43.77 31.46
C ILE A 351 -30.22 -44.16 32.84
N MET A 352 -29.03 -43.68 33.22
CA MET A 352 -28.46 -43.89 34.56
C MET A 352 -29.04 -42.91 35.60
N SER A 353 -29.64 -41.80 35.16
CA SER A 353 -30.29 -40.79 36.00
C SER A 353 -31.46 -41.27 36.89
N PRO A 354 -32.20 -42.38 36.64
CA PRO A 354 -33.29 -42.78 37.53
C PRO A 354 -32.86 -43.63 38.74
N ARG A 355 -31.56 -43.81 39.04
CA ARG A 355 -31.16 -44.67 40.19
C ARG A 355 -30.11 -44.12 41.16
N SER A 356 -29.54 -42.95 40.95
CA SER A 356 -28.74 -42.32 42.00
C SER A 356 -29.38 -41.01 42.43
N SER A 357 -29.65 -40.91 43.73
CA SER A 357 -30.07 -39.73 44.47
C SER A 357 -28.95 -38.67 44.53
N TRP A 358 -28.32 -38.37 43.40
CA TRP A 358 -27.23 -37.42 43.31
C TRP A 358 -27.78 -36.03 42.96
N LYS A 359 -27.77 -35.13 43.94
CA LYS A 359 -27.96 -33.69 43.74
C LYS A 359 -26.59 -33.02 43.73
N PRO A 360 -26.04 -32.60 42.58
CA PRO A 360 -24.91 -31.69 42.57
C PRO A 360 -25.44 -30.26 42.76
N GLY A 361 -25.02 -29.59 43.85
CA GLY A 361 -25.34 -28.20 44.14
C GLY A 361 -26.39 -28.03 45.23
N GLY A 362 -25.94 -27.55 46.40
CA GLY A 362 -26.79 -27.26 47.54
C GLY A 362 -27.75 -26.10 47.32
N ASP A 363 -28.83 -26.12 48.11
CA ASP A 363 -29.69 -25.02 48.51
C ASP A 363 -29.77 -23.78 47.60
N ARG A 364 -30.76 -23.81 46.69
CA ARG A 364 -31.89 -22.86 46.73
C ARG A 364 -32.98 -23.29 45.76
N GLN A 365 -34.22 -23.08 46.19
CA GLN A 365 -35.44 -23.36 45.46
C GLN A 365 -35.42 -22.73 44.06
N GLN A 366 -35.34 -23.55 43.02
CA GLN A 366 -35.97 -23.26 41.74
C GLN A 366 -36.47 -24.57 41.15
N THR A 367 -37.79 -24.69 41.10
CA THR A 367 -38.57 -25.79 40.54
C THR A 367 -38.54 -25.75 39.02
N GLU A 368 -37.39 -25.97 38.41
CA GLU A 368 -37.31 -26.23 36.97
C GLU A 368 -36.75 -27.63 36.75
N ARG A 369 -37.56 -28.45 36.07
CA ARG A 369 -37.25 -29.86 35.87
C ARG A 369 -36.02 -29.95 34.95
N PRO A 370 -35.03 -30.81 35.25
CA PRO A 370 -33.87 -31.04 34.36
C PRO A 370 -34.26 -31.50 32.94
N GLU A 371 -35.48 -32.01 32.77
CA GLU A 371 -36.09 -32.33 31.48
C GLU A 371 -36.24 -31.11 30.54
N GLN A 372 -36.45 -29.90 31.08
CA GLN A 372 -36.55 -28.67 30.27
C GLN A 372 -35.19 -28.24 29.73
N TYR A 373 -34.12 -28.33 30.51
CA TYR A 373 -32.76 -27.98 30.07
C TYR A 373 -32.24 -28.91 28.97
N ALA A 374 -32.53 -30.22 29.07
CA ALA A 374 -32.17 -31.18 28.03
C ALA A 374 -32.98 -30.96 26.74
N GLY A 375 -34.28 -30.67 26.88
CA GLY A 375 -35.16 -30.35 25.75
C GLY A 375 -34.77 -29.07 25.01
N GLU A 376 -34.42 -28.01 25.73
CA GLU A 376 -33.97 -26.75 25.14
C GLU A 376 -32.59 -26.87 24.49
N SER A 377 -31.65 -27.57 25.12
CA SER A 377 -30.33 -27.83 24.54
C SER A 377 -30.41 -28.67 23.26
N LEU A 378 -31.31 -29.67 23.21
CA LEU A 378 -31.56 -30.48 22.00
C LEU A 378 -32.19 -29.63 20.89
N LYS A 379 -33.09 -28.72 21.24
CA LYS A 379 -33.76 -27.81 20.29
C LYS A 379 -32.77 -26.79 19.71
N GLU A 380 -31.82 -26.31 20.50
CA GLU A 380 -30.76 -25.41 20.04
C GLU A 380 -29.72 -26.13 19.16
N LEU A 381 -29.42 -27.39 19.46
CA LEU A 381 -28.57 -28.26 18.64
C LEU A 381 -29.23 -28.59 17.29
N LEU A 382 -30.51 -28.94 17.29
CA LEU A 382 -31.25 -29.26 16.06
C LEU A 382 -31.56 -28.00 15.22
N GLY A 383 -31.76 -26.85 15.86
CA GLY A 383 -31.93 -25.56 15.17
C GLY A 383 -30.68 -25.07 14.43
N LYS A 384 -29.49 -25.50 14.87
CA LYS A 384 -28.19 -25.19 14.21
C LYS A 384 -27.78 -26.22 13.15
N VAL A 385 -28.55 -27.30 12.95
CA VAL A 385 -28.26 -28.41 12.02
C VAL A 385 -29.09 -28.34 10.73
N VAL A 386 -29.95 -27.33 10.57
CA VAL A 386 -30.61 -27.08 9.28
C VAL A 386 -29.63 -26.39 8.33
N LEU A 387 -29.08 -27.18 7.42
CA LEU A 387 -28.31 -26.82 6.22
C LEU A 387 -29.03 -25.80 5.33
#